data_AF-A0A2M7SA91-F1
#
_entry.id   AF-A0A2M7SA91-F1
#
_cell.length_a   1.000
_cell.length_b   1.000
_cell.length_c   1.000
_cell.angle_alpha   90.00
_cell.angle_beta   90.00
_cell.angle_gamma   90.00
#
_symmetry.space_group_name_H-M   'P 1'
#
loop_
_entity.id
_entity.type
_entity.pdbx_description
1 polymer ?
#
loop_
_entity_poly.entity_id
_entity_poly.type
_entity_poly.pdbx_seq_one_letter_code
_entity_poly.pdbx_strand_id
1 'polypeptide(L)'
;YEAGMDYEKICRMKAKDGDSMLIIAGVSVTTTLPFGTPDKVRAEMKWLVENGPKTGLFLGGSSSITPGTNRENILTFVEGLKYYREHGRK
;
A
#
# COMPACT_ATOMS: atom_id res chain seq x y z
N TYR A 1 -5.37 -9.07 -4.32
CA TYR A 1 -5.27 -7.79 -3.57
C TYR A 1 -6.66 -7.15 -3.53
N GLU A 2 -6.86 -6.00 -2.88
CA GLU A 2 -8.16 -5.36 -2.61
C GLU A 2 -9.21 -5.62 -3.73
N ALA A 3 -10.37 -6.16 -3.35
CA ALA A 3 -11.47 -6.50 -4.28
C ALA A 3 -11.08 -7.39 -5.49
N GLY A 4 -10.05 -8.23 -5.36
CA GLY A 4 -9.61 -9.15 -6.42
C GLY A 4 -8.69 -8.52 -7.47
N MET A 5 -8.22 -7.29 -7.25
CA MET A 5 -7.32 -6.60 -8.17
C MET A 5 -5.95 -7.31 -8.29
N ASP A 6 -5.42 -7.36 -9.52
CA ASP A 6 -4.05 -7.83 -9.82
C ASP A 6 -3.08 -6.64 -9.76
N TYR A 7 -2.69 -6.29 -8.54
CA TYR A 7 -1.81 -5.16 -8.24
C TYR A 7 -0.49 -5.22 -9.02
N GLU A 8 0.16 -6.37 -9.05
CA GLU A 8 1.49 -6.47 -9.65
C GLU A 8 1.42 -6.31 -11.17
N LYS A 9 0.38 -6.87 -11.82
CA LYS A 9 0.17 -6.67 -13.25
C LYS A 9 -0.07 -5.19 -13.55
N ILE A 10 -0.89 -4.51 -12.74
CA ILE A 10 -1.16 -3.08 -12.89
C ILE A 10 0.13 -2.25 -12.71
N CYS A 11 0.96 -2.57 -11.73
CA CYS A 11 2.22 -1.85 -11.48
C CYS A 11 3.27 -2.06 -12.59
N ARG A 12 3.12 -3.12 -13.41
CA ARG A 12 3.95 -3.38 -14.59
C ARG A 12 3.44 -2.70 -15.86
N MET A 13 2.23 -2.15 -15.85
CA MET A 13 1.68 -1.43 -17.01
C MET A 13 2.41 -0.10 -17.24
N LYS A 14 2.41 0.34 -18.49
CA LYS A 14 3.01 1.59 -18.94
C LYS A 14 1.97 2.47 -19.61
N ALA A 15 2.19 3.78 -19.55
CA ALA A 15 1.44 4.73 -20.37
C ALA A 15 1.72 4.50 -21.86
N LYS A 16 0.92 5.11 -22.74
CA LYS A 16 1.01 4.89 -24.20
C LYS A 16 2.38 5.28 -24.79
N ASP A 17 3.05 6.23 -24.15
CA ASP A 17 4.39 6.73 -24.45
C ASP A 17 5.52 5.88 -23.82
N GLY A 18 5.18 4.88 -23.00
CA GLY A 18 6.13 4.02 -22.31
C GLY A 18 6.48 4.46 -20.89
N ASP A 19 5.93 5.57 -20.41
CA ASP A 19 6.23 6.09 -19.07
C ASP A 19 5.61 5.23 -17.95
N SER A 20 6.24 5.29 -16.77
CA SER A 20 5.68 4.69 -15.56
C SER A 20 4.41 5.42 -15.13
N MET A 21 3.37 4.68 -14.76
CA MET A 21 2.13 5.27 -14.27
C MET A 21 2.26 5.67 -12.79
N LEU A 22 1.56 6.73 -12.39
CA LEU A 22 1.28 6.99 -10.98
C LEU A 22 0.26 5.95 -10.49
N ILE A 23 0.63 5.19 -9.46
CA ILE A 23 -0.23 4.20 -8.82
C ILE A 23 -0.54 4.65 -7.40
N ILE A 24 -1.82 4.80 -7.08
CA ILE A 24 -2.30 4.99 -5.71
C ILE A 24 -2.69 3.62 -5.17
N ALA A 25 -1.96 3.15 -4.16
CA ALA A 25 -2.19 1.85 -3.54
C ALA A 25 -1.93 1.91 -2.05
N GLY A 26 -2.42 0.91 -1.31
CA GLY A 26 -2.42 1.02 0.13
C GLY A 26 -2.89 -0.22 0.84
N VAL A 27 -2.63 -0.24 2.15
CA VAL A 27 -3.02 -1.36 3.01
C VAL A 27 -4.55 -1.48 3.00
N SER A 28 -5.04 -2.71 2.86
CA SER A 28 -6.48 -3.00 2.77
C SER A 28 -7.27 -2.42 3.94
N VAL A 29 -8.26 -1.58 3.62
CA VAL A 29 -9.24 -1.04 4.60
C VAL A 29 -10.39 -2.01 4.88
N THR A 30 -10.51 -3.10 4.11
CA THR A 30 -11.57 -4.10 4.27
C THR A 30 -11.08 -5.39 4.93
N THR A 31 -9.76 -5.61 5.00
CA THR A 31 -9.18 -6.82 5.59
C THR A 31 -8.08 -6.51 6.61
N THR A 32 -6.91 -6.05 6.16
CA THR A 32 -5.73 -5.95 7.01
C THR A 32 -5.80 -4.87 8.08
N LEU A 33 -6.17 -3.64 7.74
CA LEU A 33 -6.29 -2.57 8.73
C LEU A 33 -7.34 -2.88 9.81
N PRO A 34 -8.59 -3.27 9.47
CA PRO A 34 -9.61 -3.54 10.48
C PRO A 34 -9.41 -4.84 11.25
N PHE A 35 -8.99 -5.93 10.59
CA PHE A 35 -9.05 -7.29 11.15
C PHE A 35 -7.70 -8.03 11.19
N GLY A 36 -6.63 -7.42 10.66
CA GLY A 36 -5.29 -7.99 10.69
C GLY A 36 -4.56 -7.77 12.01
N THR A 37 -3.25 -7.96 11.96
CA THR A 37 -2.31 -7.67 13.07
C THR A 37 -1.26 -6.66 12.60
N PRO A 38 -0.52 -6.02 13.52
CA PRO A 38 0.62 -5.16 13.16
C PRO A 38 1.61 -5.82 12.20
N ASP A 39 1.89 -7.11 12.36
CA ASP A 39 2.77 -7.85 11.45
C ASP A 39 2.18 -8.00 10.05
N LYS A 40 0.87 -8.23 9.93
CA LYS A 40 0.20 -8.27 8.63
C LYS A 40 0.20 -6.90 7.95
N VAL A 41 0.04 -5.81 8.72
CA VAL A 41 0.18 -4.44 8.20
C VAL A 41 1.59 -4.23 7.64
N ARG A 42 2.64 -4.55 8.42
CA ARG A 42 4.04 -4.45 7.95
C ARG A 42 4.30 -5.28 6.71
N ALA A 43 3.83 -6.53 6.70
CA ALA A 43 4.01 -7.44 5.57
C ALA A 43 3.32 -6.92 4.31
N GLU A 44 2.09 -6.41 4.41
CA GLU A 44 1.38 -5.84 3.27
C GLU A 44 2.03 -4.56 2.75
N MET A 45 2.46 -3.65 3.65
CA MET A 45 3.21 -2.46 3.23
C MET A 45 4.51 -2.82 2.51
N LYS A 46 5.25 -3.81 3.01
CA LYS A 46 6.46 -4.32 2.35
C LYS A 46 6.14 -4.86 0.96
N TRP A 47 5.11 -5.70 0.84
CA TRP A 47 4.69 -6.26 -0.44
C TRP A 47 4.25 -5.18 -1.44
N LEU A 48 3.51 -4.15 -0.98
CA LEU A 48 3.10 -3.01 -1.80
C LEU A 48 4.30 -2.25 -2.36
N VAL A 49 5.31 -1.97 -1.52
CA VAL A 49 6.52 -1.24 -1.95
C VAL A 49 7.40 -2.09 -2.86
N GLU A 50 7.54 -3.39 -2.57
CA GLU A 50 8.36 -4.31 -3.38
C GLU A 50 7.78 -4.57 -4.77
N ASN A 51 6.45 -4.62 -4.88
CA ASN A 51 5.76 -4.92 -6.13
C ASN A 51 5.15 -3.69 -6.82
N GLY A 52 5.21 -2.53 -6.17
CA GLY A 52 4.78 -1.25 -6.74
C GLY A 52 5.70 -0.76 -7.86
N PRO A 53 5.28 0.30 -8.58
CA PRO A 53 6.12 0.89 -9.62
C PRO A 53 7.41 1.45 -9.00
N LYS A 54 8.51 1.43 -9.77
CA LYS A 54 9.81 1.96 -9.31
C LYS A 54 9.74 3.45 -8.94
N THR A 55 8.93 4.21 -9.68
CA THR A 55 8.64 5.62 -9.44
C THR A 55 7.13 5.83 -9.55
N GLY A 56 6.56 6.75 -8.77
CA GLY A 56 5.13 7.07 -8.83
C GLY A 56 4.22 6.18 -7.97
N LEU A 57 4.72 5.56 -6.90
CA LEU A 57 3.85 4.93 -5.90
C LEU A 57 3.40 5.98 -4.87
N PHE A 58 2.10 6.24 -4.81
CA PHE A 58 1.46 6.90 -3.67
C PHE A 58 0.98 5.81 -2.71
N LEU A 59 1.67 5.66 -1.57
CA LEU A 59 1.35 4.66 -0.55
C LEU A 59 0.39 5.24 0.51
N GLY A 60 -0.75 4.59 0.71
CA GLY A 60 -1.77 5.00 1.66
C GLY A 60 -2.61 3.82 2.19
N GLY A 61 -3.89 4.06 2.46
CA GLY A 61 -4.90 3.00 2.60
C GLY A 61 -5.50 2.68 1.23
N SER A 62 -6.05 1.48 1.06
CA SER A 62 -6.71 1.11 -0.21
C SER A 62 -7.95 1.98 -0.53
N SER A 63 -8.56 2.59 0.50
CA SER A 63 -9.63 3.58 0.42
C SER A 63 -9.72 4.36 1.74
N SER A 64 -10.89 4.90 2.08
CA SER A 64 -11.16 5.58 3.35
C SER A 64 -11.10 4.60 4.52
N ILE A 65 -10.33 4.96 5.55
CA ILE A 65 -10.28 4.24 6.83
C ILE A 65 -11.49 4.66 7.66
N THR A 66 -12.26 3.69 8.15
CA THR A 66 -13.50 3.95 8.90
C THR A 66 -13.26 4.00 10.41
N PRO A 67 -14.14 4.69 11.17
CA PRO A 67 -14.11 4.64 12.63
C PRO A 67 -14.19 3.21 13.17
N GLY A 68 -13.47 2.92 14.25
CA GLY A 68 -13.42 1.59 14.85
C GLY A 68 -12.38 0.64 14.24
N THR A 69 -11.65 1.07 13.19
CA THR A 69 -10.47 0.33 12.71
C THR A 69 -9.47 0.12 13.84
N ASN A 70 -8.87 -1.07 13.93
CA ASN A 70 -7.97 -1.45 15.01
C ASN A 70 -6.85 -0.41 15.20
N ARG A 71 -6.74 0.14 16.42
CA ARG A 71 -5.82 1.24 16.73
C ARG A 71 -4.34 0.88 16.54
N GLU A 72 -3.94 -0.33 16.93
CA GLU A 72 -2.54 -0.78 16.79
C GLU A 72 -2.15 -0.94 15.33
N ASN A 73 -3.08 -1.43 14.50
CA ASN A 73 -2.90 -1.50 13.06
C ASN A 73 -2.76 -0.11 12.43
N ILE A 74 -3.56 0.87 12.87
CA ILE A 74 -3.45 2.27 12.40
C ILE A 74 -2.10 2.88 12.78
N LEU A 75 -1.65 2.70 14.03
CA LEU A 75 -0.35 3.23 14.45
C LEU A 75 0.79 2.58 13.65
N THR A 76 0.75 1.27 13.48
CA THR A 76 1.73 0.53 12.66
C THR A 76 1.73 1.01 11.21
N PHE A 77 0.55 1.27 10.66
CA PHE A 77 0.40 1.82 9.31
C PHE A 77 1.03 3.22 9.19
N VAL A 78 0.75 4.13 10.13
CA VAL A 78 1.34 5.48 10.16
C VAL A 78 2.86 5.44 10.31
N GLU A 79 3.37 4.55 11.16
CA GLU A 79 4.82 4.31 11.30
C GLU A 79 5.44 3.81 10.00
N GLY A 80 4.80 2.85 9.34
CA GLY A 80 5.24 2.35 8.04
C GLY A 80 5.25 3.43 6.95
N LEU A 81 4.26 4.33 6.93
CA LEU A 81 4.23 5.44 5.97
C LEU A 81 5.43 6.38 6.18
N LYS A 82 5.76 6.70 7.43
CA LYS A 82 6.95 7.50 7.76
C LYS A 82 8.23 6.77 7.34
N TYR A 83 8.34 5.48 7.66
CA TYR A 83 9.49 4.67 7.31
C TYR A 83 9.77 4.66 5.81
N TYR A 84 8.77 4.34 4.97
CA TYR A 84 8.95 4.26 3.52
C TYR A 84 9.11 5.62 2.83
N ARG A 85 8.67 6.71 3.46
CA ARG A 85 9.01 8.05 2.99
C ARG A 85 10.51 8.34 3.14
N GLU A 86 11.14 7.83 4.20
CA GLU A 86 12.54 8.12 4.54
C GLU A 86 13.54 7.07 4.01
N HIS A 87 13.11 5.81 3.97
CA HIS A 87 13.93 4.63 3.65
C HIS A 87 13.38 3.84 2.45
N GLY A 88 12.43 4.42 1.72
CA GLY A 88 11.84 3.82 0.53
C GLY A 88 12.86 3.59 -0.58
N ARG A 89 12.39 2.99 -1.68
CA ARG A 89 13.23 2.66 -2.83
C ARG A 89 13.77 3.96 -3.45
N LYS A 90 15.09 4.03 -3.64
CA LYS A 90 15.77 5.07 -4.41
C LYS A 90 15.65 4.79 -5.91
#